data_AF-A0A522D5A3-F1
#
_entry.id   AF-A0A522D5A3-F1
#
_cell.length_a   1.000
_cell.length_b   1.000
_cell.length_c   1.000
_cell.angle_alpha   90.00
_cell.angle_beta   90.00
_cell.angle_gamma   90.00
#
_symmetry.space_group_name_H-M   'P 1'
#
loop_
_entity.id
_entity.type
_entity.pdbx_description
1 polymer ?
#
loop_
_entity_poly.entity_id
_entity_poly.type
_entity_poly.pdbx_seq_one_letter_code
_entity_poly.pdbx_strand_id
1 'polypeptide(L)'
;TLMGEGTAEDAPKGTAEDEILSKMGADKANPAIRSIISQENGYLAIENQKLVDKLIFWKDEETTDANVPASVVNAKEEAERLKKNQQQGKPANEGDVPVIERKEGAFGKLF
;
A
#
# COMPACT_ATOMS: atom_id res chain seq x y z
N THR A 1 49.64 3.20 -16.48
CA THR A 1 49.76 2.29 -15.33
C THR A 1 50.15 3.15 -14.13
N LEU A 2 49.16 3.64 -13.38
CA LEU A 2 48.60 3.03 -12.15
C LEU A 2 49.50 3.42 -10.95
N MET A 3 49.20 4.45 -10.16
CA MET A 3 48.24 4.55 -9.04
C MET A 3 49.00 4.50 -7.70
N GLY A 4 48.79 5.54 -6.88
CA GLY A 4 48.81 5.50 -5.42
C GLY A 4 49.91 4.72 -4.71
N GLU A 5 50.96 5.42 -4.27
CA GLU A 5 51.70 5.03 -3.07
C GLU A 5 51.61 6.20 -2.07
N GLY A 6 50.40 6.38 -1.54
CA GLY A 6 50.19 7.10 -0.30
C GLY A 6 50.28 6.06 0.81
N THR A 7 51.38 6.08 1.54
CA THR A 7 51.53 5.35 2.80
C THR A 7 50.36 5.72 3.70
N ALA A 8 49.45 4.77 3.92
CA ALA A 8 48.45 4.85 4.97
C ALA A 8 49.16 4.69 6.33
N GLU A 9 50.00 5.67 6.67
CA GLU A 9 50.43 5.89 8.05
C GLU A 9 49.21 6.41 8.81
N ASP A 10 48.56 5.48 9.50
CA ASP A 10 47.93 5.67 10.80
C ASP A 10 47.38 7.09 11.04
N ALA A 11 46.36 7.46 10.26
CA ALA A 11 45.55 8.62 10.60
C ALA A 11 44.93 8.32 11.97
N PRO A 12 45.13 9.17 12.99
CA PRO A 12 44.61 8.91 14.32
C PRO A 12 43.08 8.86 14.25
N LYS A 13 42.51 7.65 14.22
CA LYS A 13 41.08 7.29 14.10
C LYS A 13 40.21 7.74 15.30
N GLY A 14 40.70 8.71 16.06
CA GLY A 14 39.99 9.32 17.18
C GLY A 14 39.86 10.83 16.98
N THR A 15 40.90 11.52 16.52
CA THR A 15 40.95 12.99 16.61
C THR A 15 39.88 13.72 15.79
N ALA A 16 39.66 13.33 14.54
CA ALA A 16 38.71 14.03 13.66
C ALA A 16 37.26 13.67 13.99
N GLU A 17 36.96 12.38 14.22
CA GLU A 17 35.62 11.94 14.64
C GLU A 17 35.25 12.48 16.04
N ASP A 18 36.19 12.48 17.00
CA ASP A 18 35.96 13.02 18.34
C ASP A 18 35.74 14.54 18.33
N GLU A 19 36.46 15.28 17.48
CA GLU A 19 36.21 16.71 17.28
C GLU A 19 34.82 16.98 16.70
N ILE A 20 34.37 16.17 15.74
CA ILE A 20 33.03 16.29 15.15
C ILE A 20 31.97 15.95 16.21
N LEU A 21 32.16 14.88 16.97
CA LEU A 21 31.26 14.46 18.05
C LEU A 21 31.19 15.51 19.18
N SER A 22 32.32 16.10 19.55
CA SER A 22 32.41 17.19 20.53
C SER A 22 31.68 18.44 20.04
N LYS A 23 31.86 18.83 18.77
CA LYS A 23 31.11 19.94 18.16
C LYS A 23 29.61 19.69 18.08
N MET A 24 29.20 18.43 17.93
CA MET A 24 27.79 18.01 17.94
C MET A 24 27.23 17.83 19.36
N GLY A 25 28.04 18.02 20.41
CA GLY A 25 27.61 17.86 21.80
C GLY A 25 27.23 16.43 22.16
N ALA A 26 27.83 15.43 21.49
CA ALA A 26 27.54 14.02 21.73
C ALA A 26 27.84 13.59 23.17
N ASP A 27 28.79 14.26 23.83
CA ASP A 27 29.15 14.11 25.25
C ASP A 27 28.04 14.56 26.22
N LYS A 28 27.12 15.41 25.75
CA LYS A 28 25.99 15.95 26.52
C LYS A 28 24.68 15.23 26.25
N ALA A 29 24.67 14.29 25.30
CA ALA A 29 23.48 13.54 24.96
C ALA A 29 23.07 12.63 26.13
N ASN A 30 21.80 12.66 26.53
CA ASN A 30 21.29 11.73 27.52
C ASN A 30 21.35 10.29 26.93
N PRO A 31 22.04 9.33 27.56
CA PRO A 31 22.16 7.97 27.05
C PRO A 31 20.80 7.27 26.94
N ALA A 32 19.81 7.71 27.72
CA ALA A 32 18.45 7.18 27.72
C ALA A 32 17.51 7.90 26.74
N ILE A 33 17.97 8.87 25.92
CA ILE A 33 17.08 9.68 25.06
C ILE A 33 16.22 8.83 24.12
N ARG A 34 16.75 7.71 23.62
CA ARG A 34 15.98 6.77 22.79
C ARG A 34 14.82 6.15 23.56
N SER A 35 15.06 5.74 24.80
CA SER A 35 14.02 5.19 25.69
C SER A 35 12.96 6.24 26.02
N ILE A 36 13.37 7.48 26.27
CA ILE A 36 12.47 8.60 26.56
C ILE A 36 11.59 8.88 25.34
N ILE A 37 12.18 9.03 24.16
CA ILE A 37 11.46 9.23 22.90
C ILE A 37 10.48 8.08 22.63
N SER A 38 10.88 6.83 22.87
CA SER A 38 9.99 5.68 22.71
C SER A 38 8.83 5.68 23.70
N GLN A 39 9.06 6.08 24.96
CA GLN A 39 8.02 6.20 25.97
C GLN A 39 7.04 7.33 25.65
N GLU A 40 7.54 8.47 25.19
CA GLU A 40 6.72 9.64 24.80
C GLU A 40 5.94 9.39 23.50
N ASN A 41 6.55 8.75 22.50
CA ASN A 41 5.93 8.50 21.20
C ASN A 41 5.17 7.16 21.12
N GLY A 42 5.17 6.36 22.19
CA GLY A 42 4.44 5.08 22.22
C GLY A 42 2.94 5.25 21.93
N TYR A 43 2.36 6.39 22.31
CA TYR A 43 0.97 6.72 22.03
C TYR A 43 0.69 6.97 20.53
N LEU A 44 1.59 7.68 19.83
CA LEU A 44 1.47 7.97 18.40
C LEU A 44 1.58 6.70 17.54
N ALA A 45 2.37 5.71 17.98
CA ALA A 45 2.48 4.42 17.29
C ALA A 45 1.15 3.64 17.32
N ILE A 46 0.42 3.70 18.44
CA ILE A 46 -0.87 3.01 18.62
C ILE A 46 -1.99 3.71 17.82
N GLU A 47 -1.98 5.04 17.74
CA GLU A 47 -2.97 5.79 16.96
C GLU A 47 -2.85 5.53 15.45
N ASN A 48 -1.63 5.42 14.93
CA ASN A 48 -1.39 5.12 13.52
C ASN A 48 -1.85 3.71 13.10
N GLN A 49 -1.79 2.71 13.99
CA GLN A 49 -2.29 1.36 13.67
C GLN A 49 -3.79 1.36 13.38
N LYS A 50 -4.59 2.08 14.18
CA LYS A 50 -6.04 2.19 13.96
C LYS A 50 -6.39 2.86 12.63
N LEU A 51 -5.60 3.85 12.22
CA LEU A 51 -5.77 4.51 10.92
C LEU A 51 -5.43 3.55 9.76
N VAL A 52 -4.34 2.79 9.88
CA VAL A 52 -3.93 1.81 8.87
C VAL A 52 -4.94 0.68 8.74
N ASP A 53 -5.44 0.15 9.85
CA ASP A 53 -6.48 -0.88 9.85
C ASP A 53 -7.76 -0.38 9.17
N LYS A 54 -8.17 0.87 9.45
CA LYS A 54 -9.32 1.49 8.79
C LYS A 54 -9.13 1.71 7.29
N LEU A 55 -7.89 1.86 6.81
CA LEU A 55 -7.59 2.00 5.38
C LEU A 55 -7.53 0.65 4.67
N ILE A 56 -6.96 -0.38 5.31
CA ILE A 56 -6.88 -1.73 4.74
C ILE A 56 -8.28 -2.37 4.70
N PHE A 57 -9.05 -2.21 5.79
CA PHE A 57 -10.40 -2.73 5.95
C PHE A 57 -11.46 -1.63 5.78
N TRP A 58 -11.23 -0.70 4.84
CA TRP A 58 -12.12 0.44 4.58
C TRP A 58 -13.52 0.06 4.06
N LYS A 59 -13.70 -1.22 3.73
CA LYS A 59 -14.95 -1.80 3.27
C LYS A 59 -15.34 -2.92 4.24
N ASP A 60 -16.44 -2.73 4.96
CA ASP A 60 -16.94 -3.70 5.94
C ASP A 60 -17.12 -5.08 5.29
N GLU A 61 -16.68 -6.14 5.98
CA GLU A 61 -16.76 -7.54 5.52
C GLU A 61 -18.18 -8.00 5.16
N GLU A 62 -19.24 -7.30 5.62
CA GLU A 62 -20.62 -7.52 5.16
C GLU A 62 -20.78 -7.30 3.65
N THR A 63 -19.93 -6.49 3.01
CA THR A 63 -19.95 -6.26 1.56
C THR A 63 -18.91 -7.10 0.81
N THR A 64 -18.20 -7.98 1.53
CA THR A 64 -17.67 -9.22 0.97
C THR A 64 -18.70 -10.33 1.13
N ASP A 65 -19.97 -10.02 0.90
CA ASP A 65 -20.94 -11.00 0.49
C ASP A 65 -20.30 -11.90 -0.57
N ALA A 66 -19.98 -13.12 -0.17
CA ALA A 66 -19.91 -14.28 -1.03
C ALA A 66 -21.24 -14.54 -1.79
N ASN A 67 -22.17 -13.58 -1.73
CA ASN A 67 -23.54 -13.62 -2.18
C ASN A 67 -23.97 -12.41 -3.02
N VAL A 68 -23.09 -11.43 -3.29
CA VAL A 68 -23.30 -10.52 -4.42
C VAL A 68 -22.60 -11.17 -5.60
N PRO A 69 -23.32 -11.89 -6.48
CA PRO A 69 -22.69 -12.35 -7.71
C PRO A 69 -22.18 -11.10 -8.41
N ALA A 70 -20.85 -10.93 -8.49
CA ALA A 70 -20.26 -9.98 -9.41
C ALA A 70 -20.78 -10.38 -10.80
N SER A 71 -21.80 -9.65 -11.26
CA SER A 71 -22.49 -9.90 -12.51
C SER A 71 -21.49 -9.63 -13.63
N VAL A 72 -20.89 -10.70 -14.16
CA VAL A 72 -19.86 -10.57 -15.19
C VAL A 72 -20.55 -10.10 -16.46
N VAL A 73 -20.19 -8.92 -16.96
CA VAL A 73 -20.72 -8.38 -18.21
C VAL A 73 -20.30 -9.27 -19.38
N ASN A 74 -21.23 -9.57 -20.29
CA ASN A 74 -20.92 -10.26 -21.53
C ASN A 74 -20.23 -9.28 -22.50
N ALA A 75 -18.91 -9.36 -22.60
CA ALA A 75 -18.11 -8.43 -23.41
C ALA A 75 -18.52 -8.38 -24.89
N LYS A 76 -18.97 -9.50 -25.47
CA LYS A 76 -19.36 -9.56 -26.88
C LYS A 76 -20.68 -8.83 -27.12
N GLU A 77 -21.68 -9.15 -26.31
CA GLU A 77 -23.00 -8.52 -26.42
C GLU A 77 -22.95 -7.03 -26.04
N GLU A 78 -22.10 -6.66 -25.08
CA GLU A 78 -21.92 -5.26 -24.68
C GLU A 78 -21.27 -4.43 -25.79
N ALA A 79 -20.29 -4.99 -26.51
CA ALA A 79 -19.70 -4.33 -27.67
C ALA A 79 -20.75 -4.09 -28.78
N GLU A 80 -21.66 -5.04 -28.99
CA GLU A 80 -22.76 -4.91 -29.95
C GLU A 80 -23.77 -3.83 -29.50
N ARG A 81 -24.15 -3.80 -28.22
CA ARG A 81 -25.03 -2.77 -27.65
C ARG A 81 -24.44 -1.37 -27.80
N LEU A 82 -23.16 -1.21 -27.46
CA LEU A 82 -22.45 0.08 -27.60
C LEU A 82 -22.41 0.55 -29.05
N LYS A 83 -22.09 -0.35 -29.99
CA LYS A 83 -22.09 -0.04 -31.42
C LYS A 83 -23.48 0.38 -31.91
N LYS A 84 -24.53 -0.30 -31.46
CA LYS A 84 -25.92 0.04 -31.79
C LYS A 84 -26.31 1.42 -31.24
N ASN A 85 -25.95 1.72 -29.99
CA ASN A 85 -26.22 3.04 -29.41
C ASN A 85 -25.51 4.16 -30.16
N GLN A 86 -24.25 3.96 -30.53
CA GLN A 86 -23.50 4.91 -31.36
C GLN A 86 -24.18 5.16 -32.70
N GLN A 87 -24.66 4.11 -33.39
CA GLN A 87 -25.37 4.25 -34.67
C GLN A 87 -26.72 4.97 -34.53
N GLN A 88 -27.37 4.84 -33.38
CA GLN A 88 -28.66 5.46 -33.10
C GLN A 88 -28.53 6.86 -32.47
N GLY A 89 -27.30 7.35 -32.25
CA GLY A 89 -27.04 8.63 -31.58
C GLY A 89 -27.43 8.63 -30.09
N LYS A 90 -27.59 7.45 -29.48
CA LYS A 90 -27.94 7.28 -28.07
C LYS A 90 -26.69 7.32 -27.20
N PRO A 91 -26.78 7.81 -25.95
CA PRO A 91 -25.66 7.80 -25.03
C PRO A 91 -25.27 6.37 -24.63
N ALA A 92 -24.00 6.19 -24.26
CA ALA A 92 -23.43 4.87 -23.97
C ALA A 92 -24.08 4.17 -22.75
N ASN A 93 -24.69 4.93 -21.85
CA ASN A 93 -25.37 4.43 -20.65
C ASN A 93 -26.85 4.05 -20.89
N GLU A 94 -27.36 4.16 -22.12
CA GLU A 94 -28.76 3.82 -22.41
C GLU A 94 -28.95 2.32 -22.69
N GLY A 95 -29.94 1.71 -22.03
CA GLY A 95 -30.32 0.31 -22.19
C GLY A 95 -29.69 -0.63 -21.15
N ASP A 96 -30.14 -1.87 -21.15
CA ASP A 96 -29.67 -2.90 -20.21
C ASP A 96 -28.27 -3.40 -20.58
N VAL A 97 -27.41 -3.60 -19.58
CA VAL A 97 -26.07 -4.16 -19.75
C VAL A 97 -26.19 -5.69 -19.78
N PRO A 98 -25.77 -6.36 -20.86
CA PRO A 98 -25.85 -7.82 -20.94
C PRO A 98 -24.89 -8.46 -19.94
N VAL A 99 -25.40 -9.38 -19.12
CA VAL A 99 -24.67 -10.08 -18.06
C VAL A 99 -24.66 -11.58 -18.35
N ILE A 100 -23.54 -12.24 -18.03
CA ILE A 100 -23.39 -13.69 -18.06
C ILE A 100 -24.05 -14.28 -16.80
N GLU A 101 -25.23 -14.88 -16.97
CA GLU A 101 -25.88 -15.65 -15.91
C GLU A 101 -25.14 -16.98 -15.70
N ARG A 102 -24.49 -17.15 -14.55
CA ARG A 102 -23.99 -18.47 -14.16
C ARG A 102 -25.16 -19.32 -13.66
N LYS A 103 -25.50 -20.36 -14.42
CA LYS A 103 -26.41 -21.41 -13.92
C LYS A 103 -25.70 -22.18 -12.81
N GLU A 104 -26.35 -22.30 -11.65
CA GLU A 104 -25.88 -23.20 -10.59
C GLU A 104 -25.81 -24.63 -11.15
N GLY A 105 -24.61 -25.20 -11.14
CA GLY A 105 -24.41 -26.60 -11.52
C GLY A 105 -24.99 -27.55 -10.48
N ALA A 106 -25.29 -28.79 -10.89
CA ALA A 106 -25.85 -29.83 -10.02
C ALA A 106 -25.05 -30.07 -8.72
N PHE A 107 -23.75 -29.74 -8.71
CA PHE A 107 -22.88 -29.83 -7.54
C PHE A 107 -23.21 -28.82 -6.42
N GLY A 108 -23.83 -27.68 -6.72
CA GLY A 108 -24.28 -26.73 -5.70
C GLY A 108 -25.54 -27.17 -4.95
N LYS A 109 -26.26 -28.19 -5.45
CA LYS A 109 -27.47 -28.74 -4.83
C LYS A 109 -27.21 -29.99 -3.98
N LEU A 110 -25.98 -30.49 -3.98
CA LEU A 110 -25.59 -31.72 -3.27
C LEU A 110 -24.96 -31.47 -1.90
N PHE A 111 -24.72 -30.21 -1.53
CA PHE A 111 -24.18 -29.79 -0.24
C PHE A 111 -25.08 -28.75 0.40
#